data_AF-A0A7S2R3W7-F1
#
_entry.id   AF-A0A7S2R3W7-F1
#
_cell.length_a   1.000
_cell.length_b   1.000
_cell.length_c   1.000
_cell.angle_alpha   90.00
_cell.angle_beta   90.00
_cell.angle_gamma   90.00
#
_symmetry.space_group_name_H-M   'P 1'
#
loop_
_entity.id
_entity.type
_entity.pdbx_description
1 polymer ?
#
loop_
_entity_poly.entity_id
_entity_poly.type
_entity_poly.pdbx_seq_one_letter_code
_entity_poly.pdbx_strand_id
1 'polypeptide(L)'
;SMPIPRNGLRFKSLQQLVKDGFELRVPVTAPGALLSYRFATTDYDIAFGVYYESEDGEGEMVPEHRVDSHIEPVLAELSPIPFSKGVIILYWDNSYSWFRTKALTYSVGLAYPDSDAVRAAQETEARRALNACLDDALRAEARKSRGKASVAQLQEQVDTLEEQLRHLHQQLDNKLHTLHGTLHEQRFLGDRIADRRRRLPGLVIDLVVKGGWLDGPDPHVEEGANCLVDQGGDEADTVKEARATQHGARVSAPRRPGMPSPPGGRPGEGSSLDDMALGHRPSESGGGRAGASAQIGGEASPRPYTR
;
A
#
# COMPACT_ATOMS: atom_id res chain seq x y z
N SER A 1 -39.26 -31.17 17.72
CA SER A 1 -40.20 -30.43 16.86
C SER A 1 -39.40 -29.38 16.11
N MET A 2 -39.43 -29.33 14.77
CA MET A 2 -38.76 -28.26 14.01
C MET A 2 -39.43 -26.91 14.34
N PRO A 3 -38.64 -25.84 14.57
CA PRO A 3 -39.19 -24.51 14.82
C PRO A 3 -40.13 -24.10 13.69
N ILE A 4 -41.24 -23.43 14.04
CA ILE A 4 -42.26 -22.99 13.09
C ILE A 4 -41.85 -21.60 12.60
N PRO A 5 -41.45 -21.43 11.33
CA PRO A 5 -41.30 -20.10 10.76
C PRO A 5 -42.68 -19.44 10.71
N ARG A 6 -42.79 -18.17 11.15
CA ARG A 6 -44.07 -17.44 11.19
C ARG A 6 -44.75 -17.30 9.82
N ASN A 7 -43.98 -17.41 8.74
CA ASN A 7 -44.42 -17.11 7.37
C ASN A 7 -44.22 -18.32 6.42
N GLY A 8 -44.28 -19.54 6.93
CA GLY A 8 -43.93 -20.75 6.16
C GLY A 8 -45.09 -21.70 5.86
N LEU A 9 -45.01 -22.40 4.72
CA LEU A 9 -45.90 -23.53 4.41
C LEU A 9 -45.42 -24.81 5.11
N ARG A 10 -46.34 -25.69 5.47
CA ARG A 10 -46.01 -26.96 6.14
C ARG A 10 -46.92 -28.08 5.66
N PHE A 11 -46.30 -29.17 5.24
CA PHE A 11 -46.97 -30.38 4.76
C PHE A 11 -46.51 -31.57 5.59
N LYS A 12 -47.44 -32.39 6.07
CA LYS A 12 -47.10 -33.56 6.90
C LYS A 12 -48.06 -34.70 6.61
N SER A 13 -47.53 -35.92 6.63
CA SER A 13 -48.33 -37.14 6.70
C SER A 13 -47.66 -38.13 7.64
N LEU A 14 -48.46 -38.86 8.41
CA LEU A 14 -47.98 -39.93 9.29
C LEU A 14 -48.04 -41.31 8.64
N GLN A 15 -48.80 -41.45 7.54
CA GLN A 15 -48.99 -42.74 6.88
C GLN A 15 -49.46 -42.56 5.43
N GLN A 16 -48.61 -41.98 4.58
CA GLN A 16 -48.83 -41.91 3.14
C GLN A 16 -48.46 -43.25 2.50
N LEU A 17 -49.43 -43.95 1.91
CA LEU A 17 -49.14 -45.19 1.19
C LEU A 17 -48.58 -44.85 -0.20
N VAL A 18 -47.43 -45.42 -0.53
CA VAL A 18 -46.76 -45.28 -1.84
C VAL A 18 -46.73 -46.65 -2.50
N LYS A 19 -47.56 -46.84 -3.53
CA LYS A 19 -47.61 -48.07 -4.31
C LYS A 19 -46.65 -48.01 -5.49
N ASP A 20 -46.85 -47.06 -6.38
CA ASP A 20 -45.98 -46.86 -7.56
C ASP A 20 -45.13 -45.60 -7.37
N GLY A 21 -45.73 -44.44 -7.06
CA GLY A 21 -45.02 -43.21 -6.72
C GLY A 21 -45.91 -42.22 -5.98
N PHE A 22 -45.31 -41.23 -5.33
CA PHE A 22 -46.02 -40.15 -4.65
C PHE A 22 -45.31 -38.81 -4.84
N GLU A 23 -46.06 -37.80 -5.27
CA GLU A 23 -45.54 -36.43 -5.45
C GLU A 23 -46.14 -35.48 -4.42
N LEU A 24 -45.28 -34.67 -3.79
CA LEU A 24 -45.70 -33.51 -3.01
C LEU A 24 -45.25 -32.23 -3.72
N ARG A 25 -46.24 -31.45 -4.17
CA ARG A 25 -46.03 -30.14 -4.81
C ARG A 25 -46.07 -29.03 -3.76
N VAL A 26 -44.99 -28.27 -3.65
CA VAL A 26 -44.81 -27.16 -2.71
C VAL A 26 -44.64 -25.85 -3.48
N PRO A 27 -45.63 -24.94 -3.46
CA PRO A 27 -45.55 -23.69 -4.22
C PRO A 27 -44.58 -22.70 -3.56
N VAL A 28 -43.69 -22.14 -4.39
CA VAL A 28 -42.76 -21.07 -4.03
C VAL A 28 -43.30 -19.77 -4.64
N THR A 29 -43.46 -18.75 -3.80
CA THR A 29 -44.12 -17.48 -4.16
C THR A 29 -43.19 -16.28 -4.11
N ALA A 30 -42.00 -16.45 -3.52
CA ALA A 30 -41.01 -15.39 -3.37
C ALA A 30 -39.58 -15.97 -3.38
N PRO A 31 -38.59 -15.19 -3.85
CA PRO A 31 -37.20 -15.61 -3.88
C PRO A 31 -36.61 -15.77 -2.48
N GLY A 32 -35.51 -16.53 -2.39
CA GLY A 32 -34.77 -16.75 -1.14
C GLY A 32 -35.44 -17.72 -0.18
N ALA A 33 -36.45 -18.47 -0.64
CA ALA A 33 -37.10 -19.49 0.18
C ALA A 33 -36.14 -20.60 0.61
N LEU A 34 -36.43 -21.18 1.77
CA LEU A 34 -35.74 -22.30 2.41
C LEU A 34 -36.69 -23.49 2.48
N LEU A 35 -36.34 -24.61 1.82
CA LEU A 35 -37.06 -25.88 1.98
C LEU A 35 -36.38 -26.72 3.05
N SER A 36 -37.16 -27.32 3.93
CA SER A 36 -36.71 -28.34 4.87
C SER A 36 -37.62 -29.56 4.72
N TYR A 37 -37.05 -30.76 4.66
CA TYR A 37 -37.85 -31.98 4.63
C TYR A 37 -37.27 -33.05 5.53
N ARG A 38 -38.19 -33.83 6.10
CA ARG A 38 -37.89 -35.05 6.83
C ARG A 38 -38.82 -36.14 6.36
N PHE A 39 -38.33 -37.34 6.09
CA PHE A 39 -39.20 -38.49 5.84
C PHE A 39 -38.60 -39.82 6.30
N ALA A 40 -39.47 -40.81 6.48
CA ALA A 40 -39.12 -42.17 6.82
C ALA A 40 -40.16 -43.14 6.23
N THR A 41 -39.76 -44.38 5.96
CA THR A 41 -40.67 -45.45 5.50
C THR A 41 -40.83 -46.53 6.56
N THR A 42 -42.01 -47.15 6.65
CA THR A 42 -42.18 -48.39 7.40
C THR A 42 -41.75 -49.55 6.54
N ASP A 43 -40.62 -50.16 6.94
CA ASP A 43 -39.97 -51.28 6.29
C ASP A 43 -39.53 -51.00 4.84
N TYR A 44 -38.29 -51.37 4.50
CA TYR A 44 -37.67 -51.20 3.18
C TYR A 44 -37.35 -49.75 2.75
N ASP A 45 -36.42 -49.65 1.82
CA ASP A 45 -35.91 -48.42 1.22
C ASP A 45 -36.93 -47.74 0.30
N ILE A 46 -36.70 -46.50 -0.14
CA ILE A 46 -37.53 -45.87 -1.17
C ILE A 46 -36.64 -45.01 -2.05
N ALA A 47 -36.96 -44.86 -3.33
CA ALA A 47 -36.26 -43.90 -4.16
C ALA A 47 -36.84 -42.50 -3.93
N PHE A 48 -35.98 -41.50 -3.84
CA PHE A 48 -36.37 -40.13 -3.54
C PHE A 48 -35.62 -39.13 -4.41
N GLY A 49 -36.35 -38.14 -4.91
CA GLY A 49 -35.84 -37.04 -5.72
C GLY A 49 -36.54 -35.72 -5.41
N VAL A 50 -35.87 -34.62 -5.74
CA VAL A 50 -36.44 -33.26 -5.65
C VAL A 50 -36.28 -32.59 -7.00
N TYR A 51 -37.39 -32.06 -7.51
CA TYR A 51 -37.49 -31.38 -8.80
C TYR A 51 -38.03 -29.97 -8.61
N TYR A 52 -37.81 -29.12 -9.62
CA TYR A 52 -38.29 -27.76 -9.61
C TYR A 52 -38.93 -27.40 -10.95
N GLU A 53 -40.18 -26.96 -10.90
CA GLU A 53 -40.87 -26.32 -12.02
C GLU A 53 -40.85 -24.80 -11.76
N SER A 54 -40.01 -24.04 -12.46
CA SER A 54 -40.00 -22.57 -12.36
C SER A 54 -40.73 -21.94 -13.55
N GLU A 55 -41.28 -20.74 -13.34
CA GLU A 55 -41.71 -19.88 -14.45
C GLU A 55 -40.50 -19.47 -15.35
N ASP A 56 -39.28 -19.51 -14.81
CA ASP A 56 -38.04 -19.11 -15.49
C ASP A 56 -37.36 -20.27 -16.27
N GLY A 57 -37.90 -21.50 -16.23
CA GLY A 57 -37.39 -22.69 -16.93
C GLY A 57 -37.43 -24.00 -16.14
N GLU A 58 -37.02 -25.12 -16.77
CA GLU A 58 -36.90 -26.43 -16.10
C GLU A 58 -35.67 -26.47 -15.17
N GLY A 59 -35.88 -26.86 -13.91
CA GLY A 59 -34.87 -26.80 -12.85
C GLY A 59 -34.03 -28.07 -12.71
N GLU A 60 -32.85 -27.88 -12.11
CA GLU A 60 -31.88 -28.93 -11.79
C GLU A 60 -32.46 -29.99 -10.83
N MET A 61 -32.24 -31.27 -11.16
CA MET A 61 -32.72 -32.42 -10.41
C MET A 61 -31.73 -32.77 -9.30
N VAL A 62 -32.18 -32.88 -8.05
CA VAL A 62 -31.44 -33.73 -7.09
C VAL A 62 -31.67 -35.15 -7.58
N PRO A 63 -30.62 -35.85 -8.06
CA PRO A 63 -30.80 -37.12 -8.73
C PRO A 63 -31.50 -38.12 -7.84
N GLU A 64 -32.45 -38.82 -8.44
CA GLU A 64 -33.26 -39.81 -7.75
C GLU A 64 -32.39 -40.99 -7.32
N HIS A 65 -32.37 -41.25 -6.02
CA HIS A 65 -31.58 -42.33 -5.44
C HIS A 65 -32.39 -43.11 -4.40
N ARG A 66 -32.15 -44.42 -4.35
CA ARG A 66 -32.70 -45.30 -3.31
C ARG A 66 -32.05 -44.98 -1.98
N VAL A 67 -32.89 -44.72 -0.97
CA VAL A 67 -32.47 -44.38 0.38
C VAL A 67 -33.11 -45.33 1.38
N ASP A 68 -32.31 -45.81 2.34
CA ASP A 68 -32.75 -46.70 3.42
C ASP A 68 -33.51 -45.94 4.53
N SER A 69 -34.55 -45.19 4.15
CA SER A 69 -35.32 -44.32 5.06
C SER A 69 -36.11 -45.04 6.15
N HIS A 70 -36.10 -46.38 6.14
CA HIS A 70 -36.67 -47.25 7.17
C HIS A 70 -35.70 -47.55 8.31
N ILE A 71 -34.40 -47.37 8.07
CA ILE A 71 -33.35 -47.52 9.09
C ILE A 71 -33.16 -46.19 9.80
N GLU A 72 -32.97 -45.11 9.04
CA GLU A 72 -32.79 -43.76 9.56
C GLU A 72 -33.65 -42.76 8.76
N PRO A 73 -34.42 -41.88 9.42
CA PRO A 73 -35.16 -40.84 8.72
C PRO A 73 -34.23 -39.90 7.95
N VAL A 74 -34.56 -39.65 6.69
CA VAL A 74 -33.84 -38.67 5.86
C VAL A 74 -34.21 -37.27 6.30
N LEU A 75 -33.23 -36.41 6.52
CA LEU A 75 -33.38 -35.00 6.87
C LEU A 75 -32.45 -34.15 5.99
N ALA A 76 -32.99 -33.14 5.31
CA ALA A 76 -32.18 -32.16 4.61
C ALA A 76 -32.87 -30.79 4.55
N GLU A 77 -32.04 -29.79 4.25
CA GLU A 77 -32.45 -28.42 3.98
C GLU A 77 -31.85 -27.97 2.65
N LEU A 78 -32.65 -27.28 1.83
CA LEU A 78 -32.23 -26.72 0.55
C LEU A 78 -32.39 -25.19 0.64
N SER A 79 -31.26 -24.49 0.58
CA SER A 79 -31.18 -23.03 0.75
C SER A 79 -30.00 -22.43 -0.02
N PRO A 80 -30.17 -21.30 -0.72
CA PRO A 80 -31.46 -20.74 -1.16
C PRO A 80 -32.03 -21.55 -2.33
N ILE A 81 -33.36 -21.58 -2.46
CA ILE A 81 -34.02 -22.13 -3.66
C ILE A 81 -33.64 -21.25 -4.88
N PRO A 82 -33.24 -21.84 -6.02
CA PRO A 82 -32.62 -21.09 -7.13
C PRO A 82 -33.59 -20.26 -7.98
N PHE A 83 -34.90 -20.25 -7.67
CA PHE A 83 -35.92 -19.53 -8.43
C PHE A 83 -36.82 -18.67 -7.53
N SER A 84 -37.44 -17.67 -8.16
CA SER A 84 -38.27 -16.67 -7.48
C SER A 84 -39.72 -17.13 -7.27
N LYS A 85 -40.27 -17.83 -8.26
CA LYS A 85 -41.64 -18.35 -8.26
C LYS A 85 -41.71 -19.66 -9.05
N GLY A 86 -42.48 -20.61 -8.54
CA GLY A 86 -42.57 -21.94 -9.12
C GLY A 86 -43.10 -22.97 -8.14
N VAL A 87 -42.81 -24.24 -8.41
CA VAL A 87 -43.23 -25.39 -7.60
C VAL A 87 -42.03 -26.31 -7.37
N ILE A 88 -41.80 -26.66 -6.11
CA ILE A 88 -40.89 -27.75 -5.76
C ILE A 88 -41.69 -29.03 -5.72
N ILE A 89 -41.19 -30.08 -6.36
CA ILE A 89 -41.81 -31.40 -6.37
C ILE A 89 -40.89 -32.35 -5.62
N LEU A 90 -41.36 -32.86 -4.48
CA LEU A 90 -40.70 -33.96 -3.78
C LEU A 90 -41.35 -35.25 -4.26
N TYR A 91 -40.55 -36.14 -4.83
CA TYR A 91 -41.03 -37.39 -5.39
C TYR A 91 -40.47 -38.58 -4.61
N TRP A 92 -41.36 -39.48 -4.23
CA TRP A 92 -41.01 -40.77 -3.64
C TRP A 92 -41.41 -41.86 -4.63
N ASP A 93 -40.41 -42.50 -5.25
CA ASP A 93 -40.63 -43.58 -6.21
C ASP A 93 -40.58 -44.95 -5.55
N ASN A 94 -41.56 -45.77 -5.91
CA ASN A 94 -41.66 -47.16 -5.54
C ASN A 94 -41.94 -48.08 -6.75
N SER A 95 -41.74 -47.58 -7.98
CA SER A 95 -42.02 -48.29 -9.23
C SER A 95 -41.29 -49.64 -9.34
N TYR A 96 -40.15 -49.77 -8.64
CA TYR A 96 -39.35 -50.99 -8.59
C TYR A 96 -39.90 -52.08 -7.65
N SER A 97 -40.93 -51.81 -6.83
CA SER A 97 -41.52 -52.77 -5.89
C SER A 97 -42.85 -53.35 -6.39
N TRP A 98 -42.77 -54.39 -7.21
CA TRP A 98 -43.89 -55.19 -7.73
C TRP A 98 -44.94 -55.69 -6.71
N PHE A 99 -44.59 -55.95 -5.44
CA PHE A 99 -45.51 -56.52 -4.44
C PHE A 99 -45.63 -55.75 -3.12
N ARG A 100 -44.94 -54.62 -2.96
CA ARG A 100 -44.80 -53.96 -1.65
C ARG A 100 -45.23 -52.51 -1.76
N THR A 101 -46.28 -52.15 -1.04
CA THR A 101 -46.65 -50.76 -0.76
C THR A 101 -45.84 -50.27 0.43
N LYS A 102 -45.23 -49.08 0.32
CA LYS A 102 -44.46 -48.46 1.41
C LYS A 102 -45.34 -47.48 2.19
N ALA A 103 -45.23 -47.47 3.51
CA ALA A 103 -45.89 -46.47 4.34
C ALA A 103 -44.90 -45.35 4.68
N LEU A 104 -45.07 -44.19 4.03
CA LEU A 104 -44.24 -43.01 4.15
C LEU A 104 -44.77 -42.08 5.24
N THR A 105 -43.92 -41.72 6.19
CA THR A 105 -44.10 -40.58 7.10
C THR A 105 -43.24 -39.43 6.59
N TYR A 106 -43.81 -38.23 6.44
CA TYR A 106 -43.05 -37.05 6.03
C TYR A 106 -43.45 -35.77 6.76
N SER A 107 -42.52 -34.83 6.81
CA SER A 107 -42.71 -33.46 7.27
C SER A 107 -41.86 -32.52 6.42
N VAL A 108 -42.52 -31.68 5.65
CA VAL A 108 -41.91 -30.69 4.74
C VAL A 108 -42.32 -29.30 5.18
N GLY A 109 -41.36 -28.39 5.24
CA GLY A 109 -41.55 -26.99 5.58
C GLY A 109 -40.89 -26.08 4.56
N LEU A 110 -41.58 -25.02 4.16
CA LEU A 110 -41.05 -23.95 3.32
C LEU A 110 -41.05 -22.67 4.15
N ALA A 111 -39.92 -21.97 4.27
CA ALA A 111 -39.79 -20.71 4.98
C ALA A 111 -39.31 -19.61 4.04
N TYR A 112 -39.82 -18.39 4.18
CA TYR A 112 -39.30 -17.21 3.50
C TYR A 112 -38.50 -16.36 4.49
N PRO A 113 -37.38 -15.77 4.07
CA PRO A 113 -36.68 -14.79 4.88
C PRO A 113 -37.63 -13.61 5.14
N ASP A 114 -37.62 -13.12 6.38
CA ASP A 114 -38.43 -11.96 6.75
C ASP A 114 -37.92 -10.74 5.97
N SER A 115 -38.70 -10.30 4.98
CA SER A 115 -38.33 -9.20 4.08
C SER A 115 -38.04 -7.91 4.83
N ASP A 116 -38.71 -7.67 5.97
CA ASP A 116 -38.46 -6.48 6.78
C ASP A 116 -37.16 -6.61 7.56
N ALA A 117 -36.84 -7.80 8.08
CA ALA A 117 -35.56 -8.04 8.73
C ALA A 117 -34.38 -7.92 7.76
N VAL A 118 -34.51 -8.46 6.54
CA VAL A 118 -33.50 -8.33 5.48
C VAL A 118 -33.32 -6.87 5.08
N ARG A 119 -34.42 -6.14 4.85
CA ARG A 119 -34.38 -4.72 4.49
C ARG A 119 -33.77 -3.86 5.60
N ALA A 120 -34.11 -4.13 6.87
CA ALA A 120 -33.54 -3.44 8.02
C ALA A 120 -32.03 -3.71 8.17
N ALA A 121 -31.59 -4.95 7.92
CA ALA A 121 -30.17 -5.30 7.92
C ALA A 121 -29.41 -4.56 6.81
N GLN A 122 -29.94 -4.57 5.58
CA GLN A 122 -29.38 -3.83 4.44
C GLN A 122 -29.30 -2.33 4.73
N GLU A 123 -30.36 -1.73 5.31
CA GLU A 123 -30.37 -0.32 5.66
C GLU A 123 -29.30 0.02 6.71
N THR A 124 -29.14 -0.83 7.73
CA THR A 124 -28.13 -0.65 8.77
C THR A 124 -26.72 -0.71 8.18
N GLU A 125 -26.48 -1.67 7.29
CA GLU A 125 -25.20 -1.81 6.60
C GLU A 125 -24.90 -0.63 5.68
N ALA A 126 -25.88 -0.22 4.87
CA ALA A 126 -25.75 0.95 3.99
C ALA A 126 -25.44 2.23 4.76
N ARG A 127 -26.13 2.46 5.90
CA ARG A 127 -25.86 3.61 6.79
C ARG A 127 -24.45 3.55 7.38
N ARG A 128 -23.99 2.37 7.82
CA ARG A 128 -22.64 2.19 8.35
C ARG A 128 -21.58 2.48 7.28
N ALA A 129 -21.77 1.96 6.07
CA ALA A 129 -20.86 2.20 4.95
C ALA A 129 -20.81 3.69 4.58
N LEU A 130 -21.97 4.36 4.51
CA LEU A 130 -22.04 5.80 4.24
C LEU A 130 -21.28 6.62 5.28
N ASN A 131 -21.47 6.33 6.56
CA ASN A 131 -20.78 7.03 7.64
C ASN A 131 -19.26 6.82 7.57
N ALA A 132 -18.80 5.59 7.28
CA ALA A 132 -17.37 5.32 7.12
C ALA A 132 -16.77 6.10 5.93
N CYS A 133 -17.47 6.13 4.79
CA CYS A 133 -17.05 6.92 3.64
C CYS A 133 -16.98 8.43 3.95
N LEU A 134 -17.96 8.95 4.69
CA LEU A 134 -17.98 10.35 5.10
C LEU A 134 -16.80 10.68 6.02
N ASP A 135 -16.55 9.85 7.04
CA ASP A 135 -15.42 10.03 7.96
C ASP A 135 -14.07 10.02 7.23
N ASP A 136 -13.90 9.11 6.26
CA ASP A 136 -12.68 9.04 5.48
C ASP A 136 -12.50 10.23 4.55
N ALA A 137 -13.57 10.73 3.94
CA ALA A 137 -13.54 11.96 3.14
C ALA A 137 -13.12 13.16 3.98
N LEU A 138 -13.71 13.33 5.17
CA LEU A 138 -13.36 14.42 6.10
C LEU A 138 -11.90 14.32 6.56
N ARG A 139 -11.41 13.11 6.86
CA ARG A 139 -10.00 12.89 7.21
C ARG A 139 -9.07 13.21 6.04
N ALA A 140 -9.45 12.86 4.82
CA ALA A 140 -8.68 13.16 3.62
C ALA A 140 -8.60 14.68 3.39
N GLU A 141 -9.70 15.41 3.57
CA GLU A 141 -9.71 16.87 3.49
C GLU A 141 -8.82 17.51 4.57
N ALA A 142 -8.87 17.02 5.80
CA ALA A 142 -8.00 17.47 6.89
C ALA A 142 -6.52 17.16 6.65
N ARG A 143 -6.18 16.07 5.94
CA ARG A 143 -4.80 15.81 5.50
C ARG A 143 -4.39 16.76 4.37
N LYS A 144 -5.29 17.02 3.41
CA LYS A 144 -5.06 17.96 2.30
C LYS A 144 -4.81 19.38 2.81
N SER A 145 -5.59 19.85 3.79
CA SER A 145 -5.39 21.18 4.39
C SER A 145 -4.06 21.29 5.13
N ARG A 146 -3.68 20.28 5.91
CA ARG A 146 -2.35 20.20 6.55
C ARG A 146 -1.21 20.16 5.55
N GLY A 147 -1.35 19.37 4.49
CA GLY A 147 -0.37 19.31 3.40
C GLY A 147 -0.20 20.66 2.72
N LYS A 148 -1.30 21.35 2.41
CA LYS A 148 -1.26 22.72 1.86
C LYS A 148 -0.56 23.70 2.79
N ALA A 149 -0.85 23.65 4.09
CA ALA A 149 -0.19 24.52 5.07
C ALA A 149 1.33 24.23 5.15
N SER A 150 1.73 22.96 5.13
CA SER A 150 3.15 22.58 5.10
C SER A 150 3.85 23.04 3.82
N VAL A 151 3.19 22.95 2.66
CA VAL A 151 3.74 23.46 1.40
C VAL A 151 3.94 24.98 1.46
N ALA A 152 2.97 25.72 1.99
CA ALA A 152 3.10 27.16 2.16
C ALA A 152 4.27 27.54 3.09
N GLN A 153 4.43 26.81 4.19
CA GLN A 153 5.55 27.02 5.11
C GLN A 153 6.90 26.69 4.47
N LEU A 154 7.00 25.59 3.73
CA LEU A 154 8.24 25.22 3.03
C LEU A 154 8.58 26.25 1.94
N GLN A 155 7.58 26.80 1.25
CA GLN A 155 7.79 27.86 0.28
C GLN A 155 8.39 29.11 0.93
N GLU A 156 7.86 29.54 2.07
CA GLU A 156 8.43 30.67 2.84
C GLU A 156 9.88 30.43 3.26
N GLN A 157 10.22 29.19 3.64
CA GLN A 157 11.60 28.80 3.95
C GLN A 157 12.50 28.86 2.72
N VAL A 158 12.04 28.39 1.56
CA VAL A 158 12.78 28.48 0.29
C VAL A 158 13.05 29.94 -0.05
N ASP A 159 12.03 30.79 -0.02
CA ASP A 159 12.16 32.22 -0.33
C ASP A 159 13.18 32.91 0.60
N THR A 160 13.17 32.55 1.89
CA THR A 160 14.14 33.06 2.87
C THR A 160 15.57 32.61 2.55
N LEU A 161 15.77 31.34 2.22
CA LEU A 161 17.09 30.80 1.86
C LEU A 161 17.62 31.41 0.56
N GLU A 162 16.75 31.65 -0.41
CA GLU A 162 17.11 32.34 -1.66
C GLU A 162 17.58 33.77 -1.40
N GLU A 163 16.94 34.52 -0.51
CA GLU A 163 17.39 35.85 -0.10
C GLU A 163 18.77 35.79 0.59
N GLN A 164 18.99 34.80 1.46
CA GLN A 164 20.30 34.61 2.10
C GLN A 164 21.40 34.30 1.08
N LEU A 165 21.12 33.46 0.08
CA LEU A 165 22.06 33.17 -1.01
C LEU A 165 22.37 34.41 -1.84
N ARG A 166 21.37 35.25 -2.13
CA ARG A 166 21.56 36.53 -2.82
C ARG A 166 22.45 37.47 -2.02
N HIS A 167 22.21 37.57 -0.72
CA HIS A 167 23.03 38.40 0.17
C HIS A 167 24.50 37.93 0.20
N LEU A 168 24.73 36.62 0.36
CA LEU A 168 26.08 36.06 0.36
C LEU A 168 26.82 36.27 -0.97
N HIS A 169 26.12 36.11 -2.10
CA HIS A 169 26.70 36.43 -3.41
C HIS A 169 27.14 37.90 -3.50
N GLN A 170 26.29 38.83 -3.07
CA GLN A 170 26.62 40.25 -3.07
C GLN A 170 27.82 40.55 -2.15
N GLN A 171 27.92 39.89 -1.00
CA GLN A 171 29.09 40.01 -0.12
C GLN A 171 30.36 39.52 -0.81
N LEU A 172 30.30 38.38 -1.49
CA LEU A 172 31.44 37.80 -2.21
C LEU A 172 31.91 38.74 -3.33
N ASP A 173 30.99 39.29 -4.12
CA ASP A 173 31.31 40.24 -5.20
C ASP A 173 31.98 41.51 -4.67
N ASN A 174 31.46 42.07 -3.58
CA ASN A 174 32.07 43.23 -2.92
C ASN A 174 33.49 42.91 -2.42
N LYS A 175 33.71 41.73 -1.86
CA LYS A 175 35.03 41.28 -1.40
C LYS A 175 36.00 41.07 -2.56
N LEU A 176 35.55 40.46 -3.66
CA LEU A 176 36.33 40.31 -4.89
C LEU A 176 36.72 41.67 -5.48
N HIS A 177 35.78 42.61 -5.55
CA HIS A 177 36.07 43.97 -6.03
C HIS A 177 37.12 44.66 -5.15
N THR A 178 36.98 44.56 -3.83
CA THR A 178 37.96 45.11 -2.87
C THR A 178 39.33 44.48 -3.06
N LEU A 179 39.39 43.14 -3.21
CA LEU A 179 40.63 42.40 -3.43
C LEU A 179 41.33 42.81 -4.74
N HIS A 180 40.57 42.97 -5.83
CA HIS A 180 41.12 43.46 -7.10
C HIS A 180 41.68 44.88 -6.96
N GLY A 181 40.98 45.75 -6.22
CA GLY A 181 41.47 47.10 -5.91
C GLY A 181 42.79 47.09 -5.15
N THR A 182 42.90 46.28 -4.10
CA THR A 182 44.13 46.18 -3.28
C THR A 182 45.28 45.54 -4.05
N LEU A 183 45.03 44.52 -4.87
CA LEU A 183 46.05 43.92 -5.75
C LEU A 183 46.57 44.94 -6.78
N HIS A 184 45.68 45.74 -7.38
CA HIS A 184 46.07 46.79 -8.31
C HIS A 184 46.94 47.85 -7.62
N GLU A 185 46.57 48.28 -6.42
CA GLU A 185 47.35 49.22 -5.63
C GLU A 185 48.72 48.65 -5.23
N GLN A 186 48.78 47.39 -4.76
CA GLN A 186 50.04 46.72 -4.45
C GLN A 186 50.97 46.66 -5.66
N ARG A 187 50.44 46.32 -6.83
CA ARG A 187 51.21 46.29 -8.09
C ARG A 187 51.74 47.68 -8.45
N PHE A 188 50.88 48.69 -8.39
CA PHE A 188 51.27 50.08 -8.66
C PHE A 188 52.39 50.56 -7.71
N LEU A 189 52.27 50.27 -6.41
CA LEU A 189 53.29 50.61 -5.42
C LEU A 189 54.59 49.85 -5.68
N GLY A 190 54.51 48.56 -6.01
CA GLY A 190 55.65 47.72 -6.39
C GLY A 190 56.41 48.28 -7.58
N ASP A 191 55.71 48.63 -8.66
CA ASP A 191 56.30 49.25 -9.85
C ASP A 191 56.98 50.58 -9.52
N ARG A 192 56.35 51.41 -8.67
CA ARG A 192 56.89 52.71 -8.25
C ARG A 192 58.15 52.56 -7.39
N ILE A 193 58.20 51.56 -6.50
CA ILE A 193 59.39 51.25 -5.70
C ILE A 193 60.52 50.75 -6.61
N ALA A 194 60.21 49.86 -7.56
CA ALA A 194 61.18 49.33 -8.51
C ALA A 194 61.79 50.45 -9.39
N ASP A 195 60.97 51.37 -9.88
CA ASP A 195 61.44 52.55 -10.63
C ASP A 195 62.37 53.44 -9.78
N ARG A 196 62.01 53.74 -8.53
CA ARG A 196 62.89 54.49 -7.61
C ARG A 196 64.20 53.76 -7.34
N ARG A 197 64.18 52.44 -7.12
CA ARG A 197 65.39 51.62 -6.97
C ARG A 197 66.29 51.65 -8.20
N ARG A 198 65.72 51.65 -9.41
CA ARG A 198 66.49 51.78 -10.66
C ARG A 198 67.15 53.15 -10.81
N ARG A 199 66.51 54.22 -10.34
CA ARG A 199 67.04 55.60 -10.44
C ARG A 199 68.04 55.97 -9.34
N LEU A 200 67.98 55.30 -8.19
CA LEU A 200 68.83 55.58 -7.03
C LEU A 200 70.34 55.54 -7.33
N PRO A 201 70.91 54.54 -8.03
CA PRO A 201 72.35 54.51 -8.33
C PRO A 201 72.83 55.73 -9.13
N GLY A 202 72.08 56.15 -10.16
CA GLY A 202 72.43 57.33 -10.95
C GLY A 202 72.34 58.63 -10.14
N LEU A 203 71.33 58.77 -9.29
CA LEU A 203 71.18 59.92 -8.39
C LEU A 203 72.29 59.96 -7.32
N VAL A 204 72.70 58.82 -6.78
CA VAL A 204 73.81 58.73 -5.81
C VAL A 204 75.13 59.08 -6.48
N ILE A 205 75.39 58.58 -7.70
CA ILE A 205 76.58 58.95 -8.49
C ILE A 205 76.57 60.46 -8.76
N ASP A 206 75.46 61.03 -9.22
CA ASP A 206 75.34 62.47 -9.44
C ASP A 206 75.59 63.29 -8.16
N LEU A 207 75.13 62.80 -7.01
CA LEU A 207 75.37 63.45 -5.72
C LEU A 207 76.85 63.37 -5.30
N VAL A 208 77.50 62.23 -5.51
CA VAL A 208 78.93 62.01 -5.21
C VAL A 208 79.81 62.86 -6.14
N VAL A 209 79.48 62.90 -7.44
CA VAL A 209 80.22 63.67 -8.45
C VAL A 209 80.05 65.17 -8.27
N LYS A 210 78.83 65.66 -8.01
CA LYS A 210 78.60 67.10 -7.75
C LYS A 210 78.98 67.53 -6.34
N GLY A 211 79.06 66.60 -5.39
CA GLY A 211 79.45 66.84 -4.01
C GLY A 211 80.96 66.89 -3.78
N GLY A 212 81.80 66.59 -4.78
CA GLY A 212 83.26 66.69 -4.66
C GLY A 212 83.89 65.61 -3.78
N TRP A 213 83.32 64.40 -3.74
CA TRP A 213 83.85 63.28 -2.95
C TRP A 213 84.50 62.21 -3.84
N LEU A 214 85.52 62.58 -4.61
CA LEU A 214 86.42 61.60 -5.23
C LEU A 214 87.82 62.22 -5.38
N ASP A 215 88.62 62.08 -4.33
CA ASP A 215 90.08 61.91 -4.39
C ASP A 215 90.41 60.73 -3.45
N GLY A 216 91.12 59.73 -3.95
CA GLY A 216 91.75 58.66 -3.14
C GLY A 216 93.24 58.57 -3.48
N PRO A 217 94.02 57.55 -3.04
CA PRO A 217 93.91 56.61 -1.90
C PRO A 217 95.15 56.73 -0.95
N ASP A 218 95.25 56.11 0.23
CA ASP A 218 95.81 54.76 0.58
C ASP A 218 96.34 54.83 2.06
N PRO A 219 96.91 53.79 2.73
CA PRO A 219 96.57 52.37 2.94
C PRO A 219 96.60 51.92 4.44
N HIS A 220 96.23 50.65 4.71
CA HIS A 220 96.41 49.84 5.96
C HIS A 220 95.59 50.16 7.23
N VAL A 221 94.75 49.21 7.67
CA VAL A 221 94.97 48.24 8.78
C VAL A 221 93.65 47.49 9.06
N GLU A 222 93.76 46.14 9.04
CA GLU A 222 93.09 45.05 9.82
C GLU A 222 91.87 45.41 10.71
N GLU A 223 90.88 44.55 10.99
CA GLU A 223 90.74 43.08 11.00
C GLU A 223 89.24 42.81 11.30
N GLY A 224 88.72 41.63 10.95
CA GLY A 224 87.70 40.98 11.79
C GLY A 224 86.37 40.58 11.16
N ALA A 225 86.25 39.26 11.01
CA ALA A 225 85.04 38.43 11.19
C ALA A 225 84.01 38.39 10.03
N ASN A 226 84.06 37.33 9.21
CA ASN A 226 83.38 36.03 9.37
C ASN A 226 81.97 36.06 8.75
N CYS A 227 81.73 35.30 7.67
CA CYS A 227 81.19 33.93 7.67
C CYS A 227 79.69 33.93 8.03
N LEU A 228 78.74 33.25 7.38
CA LEU A 228 78.77 32.02 6.58
C LEU A 228 77.31 31.73 6.11
N VAL A 229 77.16 31.00 5.00
CA VAL A 229 76.06 30.05 4.60
C VAL A 229 74.59 30.53 4.49
N ASP A 230 74.12 30.59 3.24
CA ASP A 230 73.12 29.70 2.63
C ASP A 230 72.09 28.99 3.54
N GLN A 231 70.81 29.05 3.15
CA GLN A 231 69.96 27.88 2.81
C GLN A 231 68.48 28.25 2.86
N GLY A 232 67.75 27.80 1.83
CA GLY A 232 66.30 27.72 1.85
C GLY A 232 65.79 26.67 2.83
N GLY A 233 64.49 26.74 3.11
CA GLY A 233 63.80 25.74 3.91
C GLY A 233 62.33 26.10 4.04
N ASP A 234 61.49 25.26 3.42
CA ASP A 234 60.10 25.03 3.81
C ASP A 234 59.96 24.89 5.34
N GLU A 235 58.88 25.41 5.91
CA GLU A 235 58.18 24.70 6.97
C GLU A 235 56.75 25.23 7.12
N ALA A 236 55.81 24.37 6.74
CA ALA A 236 54.54 24.27 7.43
C ALA A 236 54.80 23.91 8.89
N ASP A 237 54.11 24.53 9.84
CA ASP A 237 53.27 23.74 10.75
C ASP A 237 52.39 24.56 11.68
N THR A 238 51.20 23.98 11.87
CA THR A 238 50.36 23.93 13.09
C THR A 238 50.50 24.99 14.18
N VAL A 239 49.36 25.60 14.53
CA VAL A 239 49.06 26.00 15.91
C VAL A 239 47.77 25.32 16.34
N LYS A 240 47.92 24.27 17.16
CA LYS A 240 46.88 23.72 18.03
C LYS A 240 47.02 24.34 19.43
N GLU A 241 45.84 24.57 20.01
CA GLU A 241 45.48 24.57 21.44
C GLU A 241 46.07 25.61 22.40
N ALA A 242 45.17 26.46 22.92
CA ALA A 242 45.11 26.72 24.35
C ALA A 242 43.64 26.74 24.80
N ARG A 243 43.27 25.68 25.53
CA ARG A 243 41.99 25.46 26.19
C ARG A 243 42.10 26.01 27.61
N ALA A 244 41.30 27.01 27.97
CA ALA A 244 41.19 27.50 29.34
C ALA A 244 39.82 27.14 29.93
N THR A 245 39.89 26.36 31.01
CA THR A 245 38.80 25.92 31.88
C THR A 245 38.31 27.08 32.75
N GLN A 246 37.00 27.24 32.91
CA GLN A 246 36.44 27.91 34.09
C GLN A 246 35.16 27.22 34.57
N HIS A 247 35.15 26.96 35.87
CA HIS A 247 34.13 26.27 36.65
C HIS A 247 32.93 27.16 36.99
N GLY A 248 31.76 26.51 37.10
CA GLY A 248 30.91 26.64 38.29
C GLY A 248 29.52 27.25 38.08
N ALA A 249 28.48 26.41 38.23
CA ALA A 249 27.44 26.61 39.25
C ALA A 249 26.41 25.46 39.24
N ARG A 250 26.29 24.80 40.39
CA ARG A 250 25.21 23.90 40.81
C ARG A 250 23.92 24.70 41.07
N VAL A 251 22.77 24.15 40.68
CA VAL A 251 21.51 24.29 41.44
C VAL A 251 20.77 22.95 41.40
N SER A 252 20.39 22.45 42.58
CA SER A 252 19.69 21.18 42.80
C SER A 252 18.18 21.39 43.05
N ALA A 253 17.36 20.58 42.35
CA ALA A 253 16.13 19.87 42.78
C ALA A 253 14.89 20.68 43.30
N PRO A 254 13.63 20.15 43.32
CA PRO A 254 13.27 18.77 43.68
C PRO A 254 12.24 18.04 42.78
N ARG A 255 12.32 16.70 42.75
CA ARG A 255 11.24 15.82 42.26
C ARG A 255 10.66 15.02 43.43
N ARG A 256 9.32 14.94 43.47
CA ARG A 256 8.50 14.16 44.41
C ARG A 256 8.58 12.64 44.15
N PRO A 257 8.26 11.79 45.15
CA PRO A 257 8.32 10.33 45.04
C PRO A 257 6.96 9.66 44.74
N GLY A 258 7.02 8.51 44.06
CA GLY A 258 6.20 7.33 44.35
C GLY A 258 5.04 7.00 43.40
N MET A 259 5.21 5.97 42.55
CA MET A 259 4.39 4.73 42.50
C MET A 259 4.77 3.86 41.28
N PRO A 260 4.62 2.52 41.35
CA PRO A 260 5.23 1.57 40.41
C PRO A 260 4.26 1.11 39.30
N SER A 261 4.81 0.61 38.20
CA SER A 261 4.06 -0.15 37.18
C SER A 261 4.99 -1.16 36.47
N PRO A 262 4.42 -2.24 35.90
CA PRO A 262 4.92 -3.63 36.03
C PRO A 262 5.86 -4.08 34.91
N PRO A 263 6.45 -5.30 35.00
CA PRO A 263 7.47 -5.75 34.07
C PRO A 263 6.86 -6.45 32.85
N GLY A 264 7.45 -6.24 31.68
CA GLY A 264 7.12 -7.03 30.50
C GLY A 264 7.98 -6.71 29.29
N GLY A 265 8.72 -7.71 28.79
CA GLY A 265 9.09 -7.80 27.38
C GLY A 265 10.43 -7.18 26.99
N ARG A 266 11.46 -8.04 26.97
CA ARG A 266 12.74 -7.84 26.28
C ARG A 266 12.63 -8.30 24.80
N PRO A 267 13.67 -8.16 23.96
CA PRO A 267 13.60 -7.42 22.69
C PRO A 267 13.86 -8.30 21.43
N GLY A 268 13.75 -7.68 20.26
CA GLY A 268 14.35 -8.15 19.00
C GLY A 268 14.13 -7.11 17.90
N GLU A 269 15.20 -6.42 17.47
CA GLU A 269 15.78 -6.49 16.11
C GLU A 269 14.87 -5.86 15.05
N GLY A 270 15.21 -4.79 14.32
CA GLY A 270 16.48 -4.41 13.70
C GLY A 270 16.24 -4.28 12.18
N SER A 271 16.85 -3.27 11.53
CA SER A 271 16.87 -2.93 10.08
C SER A 271 15.64 -2.16 9.53
N SER A 272 15.79 -0.89 9.11
CA SER A 272 16.44 -0.30 7.90
C SER A 272 15.36 -0.05 6.83
N LEU A 273 14.86 1.18 6.65
CA LEU A 273 15.35 2.25 5.75
C LEU A 273 15.47 1.84 4.27
N ASP A 274 14.72 2.60 3.47
CA ASP A 274 14.74 2.83 2.01
C ASP A 274 14.23 1.72 1.07
N ASP A 275 13.11 1.98 0.38
CA ASP A 275 13.20 2.43 -1.02
C ASP A 275 11.87 2.98 -1.60
N MET A 276 12.00 4.10 -2.31
CA MET A 276 10.98 4.67 -3.19
C MET A 276 11.18 4.12 -4.61
N ALA A 277 10.10 3.72 -5.30
CA ALA A 277 10.10 3.79 -6.76
C ALA A 277 8.68 3.86 -7.34
N LEU A 278 8.49 4.90 -8.13
CA LEU A 278 7.36 5.20 -8.99
C LEU A 278 7.27 4.19 -10.16
N GLY A 279 6.07 4.08 -10.71
CA GLY A 279 5.70 3.03 -11.67
C GLY A 279 6.19 3.20 -13.10
N HIS A 280 5.80 2.22 -13.93
CA HIS A 280 5.67 2.35 -15.36
C HIS A 280 4.65 1.33 -15.88
N ARG A 281 3.63 1.81 -16.60
CA ARG A 281 2.89 1.03 -17.60
C ARG A 281 3.80 0.76 -18.80
N PRO A 282 3.48 -0.28 -19.58
CA PRO A 282 3.49 -0.11 -21.01
C PRO A 282 2.16 -0.50 -21.66
N SER A 283 1.76 0.35 -22.59
CA SER A 283 0.86 0.08 -23.72
C SER A 283 1.70 -0.34 -24.93
N GLU A 284 1.22 -1.30 -25.72
CA GLU A 284 1.45 -1.51 -27.18
C GLU A 284 0.67 -2.79 -27.55
N SER A 285 -0.40 -2.81 -28.36
CA SER A 285 -0.61 -2.50 -29.79
C SER A 285 -0.14 -3.61 -30.76
N GLY A 286 -1.03 -3.97 -31.70
CA GLY A 286 -0.78 -4.79 -32.88
C GLY A 286 -1.50 -6.15 -32.83
N GLY A 287 -2.51 -6.48 -33.64
CA GLY A 287 -2.79 -6.11 -35.02
C GLY A 287 -2.22 -7.17 -35.96
N GLY A 288 -3.06 -8.06 -36.51
CA GLY A 288 -2.60 -9.05 -37.49
C GLY A 288 -3.67 -10.07 -37.88
N ARG A 289 -3.87 -10.24 -39.18
CA ARG A 289 -5.04 -10.77 -39.88
C ARG A 289 -4.60 -12.00 -40.70
N ALA A 290 -5.60 -12.79 -41.12
CA ALA A 290 -5.57 -13.85 -42.15
C ALA A 290 -5.05 -15.24 -41.69
N GLY A 291 -5.58 -16.37 -42.18
CA GLY A 291 -6.47 -16.55 -43.31
C GLY A 291 -7.16 -17.92 -43.32
N ALA A 292 -8.18 -18.00 -44.17
CA ALA A 292 -8.91 -19.21 -44.52
C ALA A 292 -8.03 -20.15 -45.36
N SER A 293 -8.27 -21.46 -45.22
CA SER A 293 -8.34 -22.38 -46.37
C SER A 293 -9.07 -23.66 -45.98
N ALA A 294 -10.06 -23.97 -46.79
CA ALA A 294 -10.82 -25.20 -46.83
C ALA A 294 -9.95 -26.35 -47.39
N GLN A 295 -10.31 -27.60 -47.10
CA GLN A 295 -10.81 -28.57 -48.09
C GLN A 295 -10.87 -30.01 -47.55
N ILE A 296 -12.03 -30.66 -47.83
CA ILE A 296 -12.22 -32.05 -48.32
C ILE A 296 -11.85 -33.18 -47.34
N GLY A 297 -12.67 -34.20 -47.06
CA GLY A 297 -13.96 -34.63 -47.62
C GLY A 297 -14.32 -36.04 -47.12
N GLY A 298 -15.50 -36.56 -47.52
CA GLY A 298 -15.86 -37.99 -47.46
C GLY A 298 -17.00 -38.29 -46.47
N GLU A 299 -18.27 -38.31 -46.88
CA GLU A 299 -19.00 -39.50 -47.37
C GLU A 299 -18.95 -40.73 -46.44
N ALA A 300 -20.07 -40.98 -45.73
CA ALA A 300 -20.82 -42.23 -45.82
C ALA A 300 -22.06 -42.19 -44.89
N SER A 301 -23.24 -42.27 -45.49
CA SER A 301 -24.52 -42.65 -44.89
C SER A 301 -24.85 -44.07 -45.39
N PRO A 302 -25.93 -44.76 -44.96
CA PRO A 302 -26.46 -45.04 -43.63
C PRO A 302 -26.58 -46.56 -43.40
N ARG A 303 -27.01 -47.01 -42.21
CA ARG A 303 -28.20 -47.89 -42.06
C ARG A 303 -28.55 -48.21 -40.59
N PRO A 304 -29.83 -48.56 -40.33
CA PRO A 304 -30.42 -48.65 -39.00
C PRO A 304 -30.37 -50.07 -38.45
N TYR A 305 -30.52 -50.21 -37.13
CA TYR A 305 -31.04 -51.43 -36.53
C TYR A 305 -32.05 -51.07 -35.45
N THR A 306 -33.30 -51.43 -35.72
CA THR A 306 -34.35 -51.70 -34.75
C THR A 306 -34.08 -53.04 -34.08
N ARG A 307 -34.14 -53.10 -32.74
CA ARG A 307 -35.12 -53.91 -32.01
C ARG A 307 -35.18 -53.45 -30.55
#